data_AF-A0A7S2YRP9-F1
#
_entry.id   AF-A0A7S2YRP9-F1
#
_cell.length_a   1.000
_cell.length_b   1.000
_cell.length_c   1.000
_cell.angle_alpha   90.00
_cell.angle_beta   90.00
_cell.angle_gamma   90.00
#
_symmetry.space_group_name_H-M   'P 1'
#
loop_
_entity.id
_entity.type
_entity.pdbx_description
1 polymer ?
#
loop_
_entity_poly.entity_id
_entity_poly.type
_entity_poly.pdbx_seq_one_letter_code
_entity_poly.pdbx_strand_id
1 'polypeptide(L)'
;RAPTMLPTVSPTQSPTQSPTVAPTTSPTQSPVEPSNVCACTPATYTFELDFTGDCATTTLAGTGNGAITETPACLIEKNGVEDVMNFVPVLVTSIQILELNKNLQVTGQLVINGAQSNGFRFDYSSVVNTPNLMDADLPRGLQVTLTGTNNLDQGITNTWAIIFDNTACGIVPVLAINDEIGWINIVDVTAPVDEYCP
;
A
#
# COMPACT_ATOMS: atom_id res chain seq x y z
N ARG A 1 -87.41 44.11 -28.14
CA ARG A 1 -87.19 42.77 -28.75
C ARG A 1 -85.68 42.58 -28.82
N ALA A 2 -85.13 41.52 -28.23
CA ALA A 2 -83.73 41.10 -28.41
C ALA A 2 -83.47 40.63 -29.86
N PRO A 3 -82.26 40.19 -30.28
CA PRO A 3 -80.86 40.36 -29.83
C PRO A 3 -80.01 41.00 -30.99
N THR A 4 -78.66 41.02 -31.06
CA THR A 4 -77.82 39.96 -31.67
C THR A 4 -76.33 40.38 -31.77
N MET A 5 -75.46 39.58 -31.12
CA MET A 5 -74.09 39.09 -31.43
C MET A 5 -72.98 39.97 -32.07
N LEU A 6 -71.86 40.10 -31.31
CA LEU A 6 -70.43 39.70 -31.53
C LEU A 6 -69.75 39.84 -32.92
N PRO A 7 -68.41 39.70 -33.06
CA PRO A 7 -67.21 40.02 -32.23
C PRO A 7 -66.24 40.96 -33.02
N THR A 8 -64.95 41.22 -32.68
CA THR A 8 -63.76 40.53 -33.26
C THR A 8 -62.46 41.35 -32.97
N VAL A 9 -61.45 40.71 -32.33
CA VAL A 9 -59.95 40.79 -32.44
C VAL A 9 -59.20 42.14 -32.31
N SER A 10 -57.95 42.26 -31.81
CA SER A 10 -56.81 41.34 -31.63
C SER A 10 -55.88 41.83 -30.50
N PRO A 11 -55.09 40.96 -29.85
CA PRO A 11 -53.93 41.36 -29.05
C PRO A 11 -52.66 41.37 -29.91
N THR A 12 -51.75 42.32 -29.69
CA THR A 12 -50.36 42.22 -30.15
C THR A 12 -49.45 42.64 -29.02
N GLN A 13 -49.05 41.66 -28.21
CA GLN A 13 -47.87 41.77 -27.36
C GLN A 13 -46.90 40.69 -27.81
N SER A 14 -45.82 41.11 -28.45
CA SER A 14 -44.66 40.29 -28.78
C SER A 14 -43.87 40.03 -27.49
N PRO A 15 -43.57 38.77 -27.12
CA PRO A 15 -42.53 38.51 -26.16
C PRO A 15 -41.21 38.28 -26.90
N THR A 16 -40.28 39.19 -26.68
CA THR A 16 -38.84 38.96 -26.85
C THR A 16 -38.38 38.03 -25.73
N GLN A 17 -37.80 36.88 -26.09
CA GLN A 17 -36.60 36.29 -25.47
C GLN A 17 -36.38 34.87 -26.01
N SER A 18 -35.27 34.70 -26.73
CA SER A 18 -34.71 33.39 -27.04
C SER A 18 -33.66 33.07 -25.97
N PRO A 19 -33.77 31.94 -25.24
CA PRO A 19 -32.62 31.32 -24.63
C PRO A 19 -32.47 29.91 -25.21
N THR A 20 -31.63 29.77 -26.24
CA THR A 20 -31.15 28.43 -26.63
C THR A 20 -29.85 28.18 -25.90
N VAL A 21 -29.94 27.88 -24.61
CA VAL A 21 -28.83 27.23 -23.90
C VAL A 21 -28.87 25.77 -24.32
N ALA A 22 -27.91 25.36 -25.15
CA ALA A 22 -27.71 23.95 -25.46
C ALA A 22 -27.38 23.21 -24.15
N PRO A 23 -27.99 22.05 -23.86
CA PRO A 23 -27.61 21.28 -22.69
C PRO A 23 -26.20 20.72 -22.94
N THR A 24 -25.23 21.24 -22.20
CA THR A 24 -23.92 20.60 -22.06
C THR A 24 -24.15 19.29 -21.32
N THR A 25 -24.25 18.18 -22.04
CA THR A 25 -24.19 16.85 -21.44
C THR A 25 -22.77 16.63 -20.96
N SER A 26 -22.48 17.11 -19.75
CA SER A 26 -21.35 16.61 -18.97
C SER A 26 -21.58 15.13 -18.74
N PRO A 27 -20.58 14.25 -18.90
CA PRO A 27 -20.76 12.85 -18.58
C PRO A 27 -21.06 12.76 -17.09
N THR A 28 -22.23 12.22 -16.76
CA THR A 28 -22.53 11.71 -15.42
C THR A 28 -21.37 10.80 -15.04
N GLN A 29 -20.61 11.16 -14.01
CA GLN A 29 -19.69 10.23 -13.37
C GLN A 29 -20.53 8.99 -13.04
N SER A 30 -20.20 7.87 -13.67
CA SER A 30 -20.81 6.59 -13.33
C SER A 30 -20.73 6.40 -11.81
N PRO A 31 -21.77 5.87 -11.16
CA PRO A 31 -21.66 5.48 -9.76
C PRO A 31 -20.42 4.62 -9.59
N VAL A 32 -19.51 5.04 -8.71
CA VAL A 32 -18.47 4.14 -8.19
C VAL A 32 -19.25 3.10 -7.41
N GLU A 33 -19.43 1.92 -8.00
CA GLU A 33 -19.94 0.75 -7.27
C GLU A 33 -19.09 0.61 -6.01
N PRO A 34 -19.69 0.39 -4.82
CA PRO A 34 -18.91 0.12 -3.62
C PRO A 34 -18.03 -1.07 -3.94
N SER A 35 -16.73 -0.81 -4.04
CA SER A 35 -15.76 -1.83 -4.36
C SER A 35 -15.80 -2.83 -3.21
N ASN A 36 -16.17 -4.09 -3.48
CA ASN A 36 -16.04 -5.20 -2.52
C ASN A 36 -14.54 -5.55 -2.31
N VAL A 37 -13.74 -4.52 -2.09
CA VAL A 37 -12.30 -4.56 -1.95
C VAL A 37 -12.03 -4.91 -0.49
N CYS A 38 -11.50 -6.11 -0.29
CA CYS A 38 -11.03 -6.57 1.01
C CYS A 38 -9.51 -6.34 1.06
N ALA A 39 -9.03 -5.57 2.03
CA ALA A 39 -7.63 -5.45 2.36
C ALA A 39 -7.41 -5.27 3.86
N CYS A 40 -7.07 -6.35 4.54
CA CYS A 40 -6.85 -6.37 5.98
C CYS A 40 -5.36 -6.31 6.37
N THR A 41 -4.50 -5.77 5.50
CA THR A 41 -3.11 -5.47 5.87
C THR A 41 -3.06 -4.28 6.84
N PRO A 42 -2.11 -4.27 7.80
CA PRO A 42 -1.84 -3.08 8.62
C PRO A 42 -1.69 -1.80 7.77
N ALA A 43 -2.29 -0.70 8.24
CA ALA A 43 -2.20 0.57 7.54
C ALA A 43 -0.79 1.18 7.63
N THR A 44 -0.10 0.94 8.74
CA THR A 44 1.27 1.35 8.96
C THR A 44 2.04 0.28 9.72
N TYR A 45 3.34 0.25 9.48
CA TYR A 45 4.32 -0.61 10.15
C TYR A 45 5.42 0.26 10.72
N THR A 46 5.88 -0.06 11.92
CA THR A 46 7.13 0.47 12.47
C THR A 46 8.14 -0.67 12.53
N PHE A 47 9.24 -0.50 11.82
CA PHE A 47 10.35 -1.43 11.80
C PHE A 47 11.48 -0.91 12.70
N GLU A 48 12.20 -1.83 13.31
CA GLU A 48 13.46 -1.58 14.00
C GLU A 48 14.56 -2.42 13.35
N LEU A 49 15.72 -1.81 13.10
CA LEU A 49 16.91 -2.56 12.68
C LEU A 49 17.42 -3.40 13.85
N ASP A 50 17.52 -4.71 13.64
CA ASP A 50 18.17 -5.65 14.56
C ASP A 50 19.30 -6.39 13.82
N PHE A 51 20.53 -5.97 14.07
CA PHE A 51 21.72 -6.53 13.44
C PHE A 51 22.11 -7.90 14.00
N THR A 52 21.43 -8.38 15.05
CA THR A 52 21.60 -9.75 15.54
C THR A 52 20.78 -10.77 14.76
N GLY A 53 19.75 -10.31 14.05
CA GLY A 53 18.90 -11.14 13.21
C GLY A 53 19.61 -11.67 11.96
N ASP A 54 19.10 -12.78 11.44
CA ASP A 54 19.55 -13.39 10.19
C ASP A 54 18.37 -14.02 9.42
N CYS A 55 18.67 -14.70 8.31
CA CYS A 55 17.64 -15.41 7.53
C CYS A 55 17.39 -16.86 7.98
N ALA A 56 18.17 -17.38 8.93
CA ALA A 56 18.01 -18.74 9.45
C ALA A 56 16.95 -18.82 10.56
N THR A 57 16.73 -17.73 11.31
CA THR A 57 15.81 -17.68 12.45
C THR A 57 14.54 -16.88 12.19
N THR A 58 14.04 -16.83 10.95
CA THR A 58 12.81 -16.09 10.61
C THR A 58 11.63 -16.55 11.47
N THR A 59 11.00 -15.61 12.19
CA THR A 59 9.86 -15.84 13.08
C THR A 59 8.72 -14.93 12.67
N LEU A 60 7.77 -15.46 11.90
CA LEU A 60 6.56 -14.73 11.52
C LEU A 60 5.34 -15.37 12.18
N ALA A 61 4.81 -14.72 13.22
CA ALA A 61 3.61 -15.16 13.93
C ALA A 61 2.37 -15.16 13.00
N GLY A 62 2.37 -14.32 11.96
CA GLY A 62 1.34 -14.26 10.91
C GLY A 62 1.13 -15.53 10.10
N THR A 63 2.05 -16.50 10.17
CA THR A 63 1.95 -17.77 9.45
C THR A 63 0.79 -18.66 9.94
N GLY A 64 0.31 -18.46 11.17
CA GLY A 64 -0.77 -19.27 11.77
C GLY A 64 -2.18 -19.02 11.23
N ASN A 65 -2.43 -17.85 10.62
CA ASN A 65 -3.76 -17.47 10.11
C ASN A 65 -3.94 -17.76 8.61
N GLY A 66 -2.97 -18.44 7.97
CA GLY A 66 -3.03 -18.80 6.55
C GLY A 66 -2.83 -17.61 5.59
N ALA A 67 -2.59 -16.41 6.12
CA ALA A 67 -2.47 -15.20 5.34
C ALA A 67 -1.12 -15.08 4.63
N ILE A 68 -0.02 -15.53 5.24
CA ILE A 68 1.25 -15.69 4.54
C ILE A 68 1.17 -17.02 3.76
N THR A 69 0.97 -16.92 2.45
CA THR A 69 0.65 -18.08 1.60
C THR A 69 1.87 -18.81 1.06
N GLU A 70 3.04 -18.18 1.13
CA GLU A 70 4.30 -18.71 0.63
C GLU A 70 5.37 -18.62 1.70
N THR A 71 6.37 -19.50 1.63
CA THR A 71 7.52 -19.42 2.51
C THR A 71 8.20 -18.06 2.29
N PRO A 72 8.40 -17.25 3.35
CA PRO A 72 9.13 -15.99 3.25
C PRO A 72 10.49 -16.21 2.60
N ALA A 73 10.81 -15.41 1.58
CA ALA A 73 12.13 -15.40 1.02
C ALA A 73 13.00 -14.49 1.89
N CYS A 74 14.17 -14.96 2.32
CA CYS A 74 15.16 -14.14 3.01
C CYS A 74 16.55 -14.56 2.54
N LEU A 75 17.35 -13.59 2.13
CA LEU A 75 18.73 -13.76 1.71
C LEU A 75 19.60 -12.66 2.32
N ILE A 76 20.79 -13.04 2.77
CA ILE A 76 21.88 -12.09 3.03
C ILE A 76 23.01 -12.45 2.09
N GLU A 77 23.48 -11.47 1.32
CA GLU A 77 24.49 -11.66 0.29
C GLU A 77 25.55 -10.56 0.31
N LYS A 78 26.67 -10.87 -0.34
CA LYS A 78 27.78 -9.93 -0.52
C LYS A 78 27.42 -8.89 -1.58
N ASN A 79 27.85 -7.65 -1.37
CA ASN A 79 27.66 -6.58 -2.33
C ASN A 79 29.02 -6.05 -2.80
N GLY A 80 29.41 -6.42 -4.02
CA GLY A 80 30.59 -5.86 -4.70
C GLY A 80 31.95 -6.41 -4.27
N VAL A 81 32.03 -7.38 -3.36
CA VAL A 81 33.28 -8.00 -2.89
C VAL A 81 33.19 -9.52 -2.94
N GLU A 82 34.27 -10.22 -3.30
CA GLU A 82 34.24 -11.67 -3.50
C GLU A 82 34.32 -12.49 -2.20
N ASP A 83 35.02 -11.99 -1.17
CA ASP A 83 35.36 -12.74 0.06
C ASP A 83 34.72 -12.13 1.33
N VAL A 84 33.39 -12.14 1.39
CA VAL A 84 32.67 -11.74 2.61
C VAL A 84 32.45 -12.98 3.49
N MET A 85 32.98 -12.95 4.71
CA MET A 85 32.83 -14.03 5.70
C MET A 85 31.93 -13.62 6.87
N ASN A 86 31.75 -12.31 7.08
CA ASN A 86 30.88 -11.78 8.13
C ASN A 86 29.68 -11.08 7.50
N PHE A 87 28.49 -11.63 7.72
CA PHE A 87 27.23 -11.09 7.21
C PHE A 87 26.46 -10.27 8.26
N VAL A 88 27.09 -9.96 9.39
CA VAL A 88 26.53 -9.08 10.42
C VAL A 88 26.85 -7.62 10.08
N PRO A 89 25.83 -6.78 9.84
CA PRO A 89 26.06 -5.36 9.59
C PRO A 89 26.52 -4.65 10.87
N VAL A 90 27.36 -3.63 10.71
CA VAL A 90 27.60 -2.61 11.75
C VAL A 90 26.95 -1.28 11.39
N LEU A 91 26.55 -1.13 10.12
CA LEU A 91 25.91 0.05 9.60
C LEU A 91 25.04 -0.31 8.39
N VAL A 92 23.81 0.21 8.35
CA VAL A 92 22.94 0.17 7.17
C VAL A 92 22.93 1.56 6.53
N THR A 93 23.15 1.66 5.23
CA THR A 93 23.26 2.94 4.50
C THR A 93 22.10 3.18 3.54
N SER A 94 21.34 2.14 3.21
CA SER A 94 20.13 2.23 2.40
C SER A 94 19.09 1.24 2.91
N ILE A 95 17.85 1.70 3.02
CA ILE A 95 16.67 0.91 3.32
C ILE A 95 15.68 1.15 2.20
N GLN A 96 15.21 0.09 1.55
CA GLN A 96 14.16 0.15 0.56
C GLN A 96 13.02 -0.79 0.95
N ILE A 97 11.79 -0.27 0.94
CA ILE A 97 10.58 -1.07 1.02
C ILE A 97 9.84 -0.92 -0.30
N LEU A 98 9.39 -2.04 -0.85
CA LEU A 98 8.45 -2.13 -1.96
C LEU A 98 7.22 -2.91 -1.51
N GLU A 99 6.06 -2.28 -1.60
CA GLU A 99 4.78 -2.96 -1.47
C GLU A 99 4.29 -3.33 -2.87
N LEU A 100 3.89 -4.59 -3.01
CA LEU A 100 3.53 -5.20 -4.28
C LEU A 100 2.03 -5.44 -4.31
N ASN A 101 1.39 -5.13 -5.44
CA ASN A 101 -0.03 -5.40 -5.66
C ASN A 101 -0.30 -6.87 -6.01
N LYS A 102 -1.56 -7.21 -6.30
CA LYS A 102 -1.97 -8.58 -6.69
C LYS A 102 -1.24 -9.18 -7.90
N ASN A 103 -0.74 -8.32 -8.79
CA ASN A 103 0.04 -8.71 -9.96
C ASN A 103 1.56 -8.69 -9.69
N LEU A 104 1.97 -8.55 -8.42
CA LEU A 104 3.34 -8.39 -7.96
C LEU A 104 4.06 -7.17 -8.55
N GLN A 105 3.30 -6.12 -8.88
CA GLN A 105 3.83 -4.85 -9.35
C GLN A 105 3.95 -3.88 -8.18
N VAL A 106 4.96 -3.02 -8.19
CA VAL A 106 5.16 -2.03 -7.13
C VAL A 106 3.98 -1.05 -7.11
N THR A 107 3.32 -0.95 -5.96
CA THR A 107 2.22 0.00 -5.68
C THR A 107 2.61 1.01 -4.60
N GLY A 108 3.47 0.61 -3.66
CA GLY A 108 4.02 1.48 -2.62
C GLY A 108 5.54 1.36 -2.54
N GLN A 109 6.22 2.45 -2.19
CA GLN A 109 7.67 2.47 -2.06
C GLN A 109 8.14 3.46 -0.98
N LEU A 110 9.13 3.03 -0.21
CA LEU A 110 9.91 3.88 0.68
C LEU A 110 11.40 3.66 0.40
N VAL A 111 12.17 4.75 0.39
CA VAL A 111 13.64 4.71 0.33
C VAL A 111 14.20 5.64 1.39
N ILE A 112 15.00 5.10 2.30
CA ILE A 112 15.77 5.86 3.29
C ILE A 112 17.24 5.69 2.97
N ASN A 113 17.93 6.82 2.80
CA ASN A 113 19.37 6.83 2.58
C ASN A 113 20.08 7.45 3.79
N GLY A 114 21.31 7.02 4.00
CA GLY A 114 22.16 7.52 5.08
C GLY A 114 22.46 6.45 6.12
N ALA A 115 23.49 6.70 6.91
CA ALA A 115 24.03 5.79 7.90
C ALA A 115 23.07 5.60 9.09
N GLN A 116 22.56 4.37 9.25
CA GLN A 116 21.69 3.92 10.34
C GLN A 116 22.40 2.85 11.17
N SER A 117 22.23 2.95 12.48
CA SER A 117 22.79 1.99 13.46
C SER A 117 21.74 0.99 13.92
N ASN A 118 22.20 -0.05 14.61
CA ASN A 118 21.32 -1.01 15.28
C ASN A 118 20.32 -0.29 16.20
N GLY A 119 19.06 -0.73 16.21
CA GLY A 119 17.96 -0.11 16.95
C GLY A 119 17.34 1.13 16.28
N PHE A 120 17.80 1.52 15.08
CA PHE A 120 17.15 2.58 14.31
C PHE A 120 15.73 2.16 13.92
N ARG A 121 14.77 3.07 14.11
CA ARG A 121 13.36 2.85 13.81
C ARG A 121 12.89 3.69 12.64
N PHE A 122 12.00 3.11 11.84
CA PHE A 122 11.40 3.81 10.71
C PHE A 122 10.01 3.26 10.38
N ASP A 123 9.17 4.16 9.87
CA ASP A 123 7.76 3.86 9.60
C ASP A 123 7.54 3.65 8.10
N TYR A 124 6.63 2.74 7.76
CA TYR A 124 6.10 2.56 6.42
C TYR A 124 4.58 2.67 6.45
N SER A 125 4.00 3.51 5.58
CA SER A 125 2.55 3.59 5.37
C SER A 125 2.18 2.78 4.14
N SER A 126 1.34 1.77 4.33
CA SER A 126 0.80 0.96 3.23
C SER A 126 -0.12 1.79 2.34
N VAL A 127 -0.26 1.39 1.08
CA VAL A 127 -1.25 1.95 0.16
C VAL A 127 -2.70 1.75 0.63
N VAL A 128 -2.98 0.80 1.54
CA VAL A 128 -4.33 0.70 2.16
C VAL A 128 -4.68 1.90 3.01
N ASN A 129 -3.69 2.70 3.42
CA ASN A 129 -3.91 3.96 4.12
C ASN A 129 -4.29 5.11 3.17
N THR A 130 -4.52 4.83 1.88
CA THR A 130 -4.94 5.82 0.89
C THR A 130 -6.44 5.69 0.56
N PRO A 131 -7.15 6.81 0.37
CA PRO A 131 -8.56 6.79 0.01
C PRO A 131 -8.75 6.36 -1.45
N ASN A 132 -9.87 5.68 -1.74
CA ASN A 132 -10.24 5.17 -3.07
C ASN A 132 -9.24 4.17 -3.67
N LEU A 133 -8.74 3.24 -2.86
CA LEU A 133 -7.86 2.16 -3.32
C LEU A 133 -8.58 1.32 -4.39
N MET A 134 -7.93 1.12 -5.53
CA MET A 134 -8.48 0.27 -6.59
C MET A 134 -8.17 -1.20 -6.32
N ASP A 135 -9.05 -2.09 -6.74
CA ASP A 135 -8.85 -3.55 -6.64
C ASP A 135 -7.55 -4.03 -7.32
N ALA A 136 -7.05 -3.31 -8.32
CA ALA A 136 -5.77 -3.62 -8.98
C ALA A 136 -4.55 -3.32 -8.10
N ASP A 137 -4.69 -2.40 -7.14
CA ASP A 137 -3.60 -1.88 -6.32
C ASP A 137 -3.55 -2.53 -4.93
N LEU A 138 -4.45 -3.48 -4.67
CA LEU A 138 -4.49 -4.23 -3.41
C LEU A 138 -3.15 -4.88 -3.09
N PRO A 139 -2.57 -4.63 -1.90
CA PRO A 139 -1.33 -5.25 -1.50
C PRO A 139 -1.44 -6.78 -1.46
N ARG A 140 -0.39 -7.43 -1.96
CA ARG A 140 -0.19 -8.88 -1.94
C ARG A 140 1.24 -9.27 -1.53
N GLY A 141 2.13 -8.30 -1.38
CA GLY A 141 3.48 -8.60 -0.92
C GLY A 141 4.21 -7.38 -0.39
N LEU A 142 5.23 -7.66 0.41
CA LEU A 142 6.16 -6.67 0.93
C LEU A 142 7.57 -7.19 0.72
N GLN A 143 8.39 -6.43 -0.01
CA GLN A 143 9.81 -6.70 -0.19
C GLN A 143 10.61 -5.61 0.50
N VAL A 144 11.63 -6.00 1.25
CA VAL A 144 12.55 -5.09 1.92
C VAL A 144 13.97 -5.43 1.54
N THR A 145 14.74 -4.39 1.22
CA THR A 145 16.16 -4.48 0.88
C THR A 145 16.94 -3.51 1.76
N LEU A 146 17.89 -4.04 2.52
CA LEU A 146 18.78 -3.31 3.40
C LEU A 146 20.19 -3.45 2.85
N THR A 147 20.87 -2.35 2.57
CA THR A 147 22.27 -2.35 2.15
C THR A 147 23.11 -1.70 3.22
N GLY A 148 24.22 -2.34 3.58
CA GLY A 148 25.08 -1.89 4.66
C GLY A 148 26.51 -2.39 4.53
N THR A 149 27.28 -2.20 5.59
CA THR A 149 28.65 -2.72 5.72
C THR A 149 28.81 -3.51 7.01
N ASN A 150 29.67 -4.52 6.98
CA ASN A 150 30.09 -5.25 8.17
C ASN A 150 31.26 -4.54 8.89
N ASN A 151 31.77 -5.13 9.97
CA ASN A 151 32.90 -4.61 10.74
C ASN A 151 34.26 -4.61 10.01
N LEU A 152 34.32 -5.15 8.79
CA LEU A 152 35.48 -5.16 7.90
C LEU A 152 35.30 -4.19 6.73
N ASP A 153 34.32 -3.28 6.80
CA ASP A 153 33.95 -2.33 5.74
C ASP A 153 33.56 -3.00 4.41
N GLN A 154 33.11 -4.25 4.46
CA GLN A 154 32.64 -4.98 3.28
C GLN A 154 31.15 -4.77 3.08
N GLY A 155 30.73 -4.51 1.83
CA GLY A 155 29.33 -4.34 1.47
C GLY A 155 28.54 -5.64 1.61
N ILE A 156 27.39 -5.55 2.28
CA ILE A 156 26.43 -6.64 2.45
C ILE A 156 25.01 -6.14 2.22
N THR A 157 24.17 -7.03 1.71
CA THR A 157 22.76 -6.75 1.42
C THR A 157 21.89 -7.82 2.04
N ASN A 158 20.88 -7.43 2.81
CA ASN A 158 19.80 -8.30 3.23
C ASN A 158 18.55 -7.98 2.41
N THR A 159 18.02 -8.97 1.71
CA THR A 159 16.75 -8.86 0.99
C THR A 159 15.80 -9.91 1.50
N TRP A 160 14.60 -9.51 1.86
CA TRP A 160 13.52 -10.43 2.15
C TRP A 160 12.22 -10.00 1.51
N ALA A 161 11.35 -10.97 1.25
CA ALA A 161 10.03 -10.74 0.70
C ALA A 161 9.03 -11.70 1.34
N ILE A 162 7.86 -11.16 1.64
CA ILE A 162 6.69 -11.95 1.99
C ILE A 162 5.62 -11.74 0.93
N ILE A 163 4.93 -12.84 0.60
CA ILE A 163 3.73 -12.83 -0.22
C ILE A 163 2.59 -13.28 0.68
N PHE A 164 1.49 -12.55 0.61
CA PHE A 164 0.34 -12.82 1.45
C PHE A 164 -0.97 -12.75 0.68
N ASP A 165 -1.97 -13.46 1.17
CA ASP A 165 -3.34 -13.42 0.69
C ASP A 165 -4.08 -12.26 1.35
N ASN A 166 -4.75 -11.49 0.50
CA ASN A 166 -5.61 -10.39 0.88
C ASN A 166 -6.91 -10.44 0.05
N THR A 167 -7.27 -11.62 -0.46
CA THR A 167 -8.44 -11.81 -1.34
C THR A 167 -9.75 -11.99 -0.58
N ALA A 168 -9.71 -12.11 0.76
CA ALA A 168 -10.88 -12.26 1.60
C ALA A 168 -10.78 -11.40 2.87
N CYS A 169 -11.87 -10.69 3.21
CA CYS A 169 -11.95 -9.78 4.37
C CYS A 169 -11.70 -10.44 5.74
N GLY A 170 -11.68 -11.78 5.83
CA GLY A 170 -11.37 -12.49 7.07
C GLY A 170 -9.90 -12.92 7.21
N ILE A 171 -9.08 -12.71 6.18
CA ILE A 171 -7.67 -13.07 6.17
C ILE A 171 -6.86 -11.81 6.42
N VAL A 172 -6.31 -11.71 7.62
CA VAL A 172 -5.47 -10.60 8.02
C VAL A 172 -4.01 -11.04 7.84
N PRO A 173 -3.28 -10.56 6.83
CA PRO A 173 -1.85 -10.77 6.71
C PRO A 173 -1.12 -9.96 7.78
N VAL A 174 -1.06 -10.52 8.97
CA VAL A 174 -0.46 -9.86 10.12
C VAL A 174 1.00 -10.28 10.19
N LEU A 175 1.86 -9.52 9.52
CA LEU A 175 3.12 -9.21 10.16
C LEU A 175 2.79 -8.61 11.53
N ALA A 176 3.17 -9.30 12.60
CA ALA A 176 2.81 -8.96 13.96
C ALA A 176 3.95 -8.25 14.68
N ILE A 177 3.64 -7.62 15.80
CA ILE A 177 4.66 -7.10 16.71
C ILE A 177 5.51 -8.28 17.19
N ASN A 178 6.84 -8.10 17.16
CA ASN A 178 7.90 -9.07 17.40
C ASN A 178 8.11 -10.11 16.29
N ASP A 179 7.53 -9.92 15.10
CA ASP A 179 7.96 -10.70 13.94
C ASP A 179 9.37 -10.28 13.52
N GLU A 180 10.25 -11.25 13.30
CA GLU A 180 11.65 -11.03 12.93
C GLU A 180 11.97 -11.71 11.58
N ILE A 181 12.62 -10.95 10.70
CA ILE A 181 13.09 -11.46 9.40
C ILE A 181 14.33 -10.69 8.93
N GLY A 182 15.44 -11.41 8.72
CA GLY A 182 16.70 -10.77 8.36
C GLY A 182 17.15 -9.80 9.45
N TRP A 183 17.48 -8.56 9.08
CA TRP A 183 17.92 -7.53 10.03
C TRP A 183 16.79 -6.64 10.56
N ILE A 184 15.54 -7.12 10.54
CA ILE A 184 14.35 -6.36 10.90
C ILE A 184 13.58 -7.07 12.00
N ASN A 185 13.18 -6.29 13.00
CA ASN A 185 12.12 -6.61 13.93
C ASN A 185 10.95 -5.63 13.73
N ILE A 186 9.72 -6.13 13.81
CA ILE A 186 8.51 -5.31 13.72
C ILE A 186 8.09 -4.92 15.13
N VAL A 187 8.15 -3.62 15.43
CA VAL A 187 7.94 -3.13 16.81
C VAL A 187 6.59 -2.47 17.01
N ASP A 188 5.90 -2.07 15.95
CA ASP A 188 4.53 -1.57 16.00
C ASP A 188 3.79 -1.78 14.67
N VAL A 189 2.47 -1.91 14.74
CA VAL A 189 1.57 -1.93 13.57
C VAL A 189 0.27 -1.22 13.91
N THR A 190 -0.27 -0.44 12.97
CA THR A 190 -1.62 0.11 13.12
C THR A 190 -2.63 -0.77 12.42
N ALA A 191 -3.84 -0.83 12.97
CA ALA A 191 -4.94 -1.59 12.40
C ALA A 191 -5.20 -1.23 10.92
N PRO A 192 -5.75 -2.17 10.14
CA PRO A 192 -6.22 -1.88 8.78
C PRO A 192 -7.28 -0.78 8.76
N VAL A 193 -7.51 -0.19 7.59
CA VAL A 193 -8.57 0.81 7.40
C VAL A 193 -9.92 0.09 7.26
N ASP A 194 -10.88 0.43 8.12
CA ASP A 194 -12.22 -0.19 8.18
C ASP A 194 -12.95 -0.19 6.83
N GLU A 195 -12.69 0.79 5.97
CA GLU A 195 -13.26 0.88 4.61
C GLU A 195 -12.92 -0.34 3.75
N TYR A 196 -11.73 -0.91 3.93
CA TYR A 196 -11.26 -2.06 3.18
C TYR A 196 -11.19 -3.34 4.02
N CYS A 197 -11.35 -3.25 5.35
CA CYS A 197 -11.35 -4.41 6.25
C CYS A 197 -12.61 -4.40 7.15
N PRO A 198 -13.81 -4.67 6.59
CA PRO A 198 -15.07 -4.71 7.32
C PRO A 198 -15.31 -5.99 8.14
#